data_AF-A0A9E4BII9-F1
#
_entry.id   AF-A0A9E4BII9-F1
#
_cell.length_a   1.000
_cell.length_b   1.000
_cell.length_c   1.000
_cell.angle_alpha   90.00
_cell.angle_beta   90.00
_cell.angle_gamma   90.00
#
_symmetry.space_group_name_H-M   'P 1'
#
loop_
_entity.id
_entity.type
_entity.pdbx_description
1 polymer ?
#
loop_
_entity_poly.entity_id
_entity_poly.type
_entity_poly.pdbx_seq_one_letter_code
_entity_poly.pdbx_strand_id
1 'polypeptide(L)'
;MSKTGSTRGTAYGMSNKIITHEGKTHAVWLDQIHKTYVATYCHEAKVWSDPVFVADGVDNHAGAAMTMDSKGFLYLAFGPHHNPMQHAVSAYPNDTSRWRMLPPFGGLNATYPSLVCDGRDVLHACYRGAYERELPWGLFYQKRSVDGDWTAPVKLVDPLGPSAYVHLENCIHIEGNVLYLSFHLARSNEDNPGDTKGRGFGIMRSRDWGETWETVAGERLRLRVTPDSPCVIEYSDGFDIRIGNVVACGGDEVLFTLNRREDEVEETFLYRWQNGKWERKSFLPLAEKVFGRCAMSDRCVLSVSKDGVLYAAGVVCEYGGHWADPTNAIVLFVSRDVGETWRAYRVSPEDETVSDWLPSLERCATPENKIGVPQLLYTHGEIGEGCSPDIDTEIRHVFLGEVAERENALVDRAVSGLADIARLPFSRAQWQKVRGQIEKQGRQYVALRDVSVGYDVEPPLVFVPGDVPEGEQQPFALSEANIARPDADDELAFLPASSLARLIEQREISPVELTRLYLDRLARYGEKLKCVVTLTEDLAMEQAKAAEAEIARGDYRGPLHGIPWGAKDLLSTKGIRTTWGATPFRDQVPDEDASVVEKLRQAGAVLVAKLSLGALASGPTWFEGMTRNPWDTEMGS
;
A
#
# COMPACT_ATOMS: atom_id res chain seq x y z
N MET A 1 9.73 27.64 0.34
CA MET A 1 9.76 28.28 1.67
C MET A 1 10.93 29.23 1.81
N SER A 2 12.13 28.82 1.39
CA SER A 2 13.30 29.69 1.23
C SER A 2 13.93 29.47 -0.15
N LYS A 3 14.70 30.46 -0.63
CA LYS A 3 15.51 30.43 -1.86
C LYS A 3 17.01 30.64 -1.60
N THR A 4 17.43 30.70 -0.34
CA THR A 4 18.83 30.95 0.05
C THR A 4 19.40 29.82 0.90
N GLY A 5 18.80 28.64 0.78
CA GLY A 5 18.93 27.52 1.70
C GLY A 5 20.35 26.99 1.85
N SER A 6 20.49 25.98 2.70
CA SER A 6 21.71 25.17 2.76
C SER A 6 21.57 23.97 1.84
N THR A 7 22.68 23.48 1.28
CA THR A 7 22.73 22.12 0.70
C THR A 7 22.38 21.03 1.72
N ARG A 8 22.38 21.35 3.01
CA ARG A 8 21.89 20.48 4.09
C ARG A 8 20.67 21.06 4.80
N GLY A 9 19.84 21.83 4.11
CA GLY A 9 18.83 22.66 4.74
C GLY A 9 17.76 21.87 5.46
N THR A 10 17.37 20.75 4.87
CA THR A 10 16.48 19.74 5.46
C THR A 10 17.22 18.54 6.04
N ALA A 11 18.57 18.55 6.00
CA ALA A 11 19.40 17.47 6.52
C ALA A 11 19.22 17.26 8.02
N TYR A 12 19.78 16.15 8.50
CA TYR A 12 19.68 15.76 9.90
C TYR A 12 18.20 15.68 10.25
N GLY A 13 17.49 14.79 9.56
CA GLY A 13 16.19 14.24 9.95
C GLY A 13 16.32 13.43 11.23
N MET A 14 17.05 13.97 12.20
CA MET A 14 17.38 13.51 13.54
C MET A 14 16.30 13.88 14.54
N SER A 15 15.32 14.66 14.13
CA SER A 15 14.23 15.19 14.95
C SER A 15 13.11 15.64 14.02
N ASN A 16 11.92 15.95 14.54
CA ASN A 16 10.91 16.58 13.70
C ASN A 16 11.42 17.93 13.24
N LYS A 17 11.27 18.21 11.94
CA LYS A 17 11.44 19.56 11.39
C LYS A 17 10.11 20.21 11.08
N ILE A 18 9.04 19.43 11.12
CA ILE A 18 7.69 19.83 10.77
C ILE A 18 6.77 19.35 11.89
N ILE A 19 5.89 20.23 12.35
CA ILE A 19 4.85 19.91 13.33
C ILE A 19 3.58 20.63 12.92
N THR A 20 2.50 19.88 12.73
CA THR A 20 1.15 20.41 12.57
C THR A 20 0.40 20.31 13.88
N HIS A 21 -0.18 21.44 14.29
CA HIS A 21 -0.99 21.56 15.49
C HIS A 21 -2.10 22.59 15.26
N GLU A 22 -3.34 22.23 15.62
CA GLU A 22 -4.53 23.11 15.56
C GLU A 22 -4.64 23.97 14.29
N GLY A 23 -4.53 23.35 13.11
CA GLY A 23 -4.71 24.04 11.82
C GLY A 23 -3.53 24.92 11.38
N LYS A 24 -2.37 24.80 12.04
CA LYS A 24 -1.11 25.41 11.61
C LYS A 24 -0.04 24.34 11.43
N THR A 25 0.83 24.52 10.44
CA THR A 25 2.04 23.71 10.26
C THR A 25 3.26 24.58 10.47
N HIS A 26 4.10 24.23 11.42
CA HIS A 26 5.38 24.87 11.68
C HIS A 26 6.50 24.08 11.03
N ALA A 27 7.46 24.77 10.47
CA ALA A 27 8.63 24.16 9.87
C ALA A 27 9.89 24.90 10.28
N VAL A 28 10.97 24.15 10.51
CA VAL A 28 12.31 24.65 10.82
C VAL A 28 13.31 24.10 9.80
N TRP A 29 14.23 24.93 9.36
CA TRP A 29 15.30 24.53 8.42
C TRP A 29 16.59 25.27 8.70
N LEU A 30 17.68 24.75 8.15
CA LEU A 30 18.95 25.46 8.05
C LEU A 30 18.99 26.23 6.73
N ASP A 31 19.09 27.54 6.82
CA ASP A 31 19.28 28.46 5.71
C ASP A 31 20.74 28.88 5.64
N GLN A 32 21.26 29.13 4.45
CA GLN A 32 22.70 29.34 4.23
C GLN A 32 23.54 28.23 4.91
N ILE A 33 24.84 28.45 5.15
CA ILE A 33 25.68 27.41 5.76
C ILE A 33 25.40 27.17 7.26
N HIS A 34 24.69 28.06 7.99
CA HIS A 34 24.54 27.90 9.45
C HIS A 34 23.35 28.64 10.10
N LYS A 35 22.38 29.20 9.39
CA LYS A 35 21.32 30.02 10.01
C LYS A 35 20.04 29.24 10.24
N THR A 36 19.51 29.25 11.46
CA THR A 36 18.26 28.55 11.77
C THR A 36 17.06 29.48 11.52
N TYR A 37 16.16 29.04 10.65
CA TYR A 37 14.91 29.75 10.35
C TYR A 37 13.70 28.87 10.63
N VAL A 38 12.60 29.55 10.94
CA VAL A 38 11.28 28.93 11.10
C VAL A 38 10.22 29.69 10.32
N ALA A 39 9.15 29.00 9.97
CA ALA A 39 7.94 29.62 9.46
C ALA A 39 6.72 28.80 9.86
N THR A 40 5.56 29.44 9.80
CA THR A 40 4.26 28.83 10.04
C THR A 40 3.37 28.97 8.82
N TYR A 41 2.77 27.87 8.38
CA TYR A 41 1.69 27.82 7.42
C TYR A 41 0.35 27.81 8.13
N CYS A 42 -0.54 28.73 7.78
CA CYS A 42 -1.93 28.72 8.24
C CYS A 42 -2.79 27.96 7.23
N HIS A 43 -3.41 26.84 7.64
CA HIS A 43 -4.23 26.02 6.74
C HIS A 43 -5.53 26.72 6.30
N GLU A 44 -6.11 27.56 7.17
CA GLU A 44 -7.32 28.33 6.84
C GLU A 44 -7.00 29.43 5.80
N ALA A 45 -5.95 30.21 6.03
CA ALA A 45 -5.55 31.30 5.14
C ALA A 45 -4.74 30.82 3.92
N LYS A 46 -4.28 29.57 3.93
CA LYS A 46 -3.44 28.94 2.90
C LYS A 46 -2.18 29.73 2.55
N VAL A 47 -1.51 30.26 3.58
CA VAL A 47 -0.34 31.12 3.41
C VAL A 47 0.73 30.80 4.45
N TRP A 48 1.99 30.84 4.00
CA TRP A 48 3.16 30.85 4.89
C TRP A 48 3.38 32.26 5.44
N SER A 49 3.70 32.34 6.73
CA SER A 49 4.30 33.55 7.31
C SER A 49 5.70 33.78 6.74
N ASP A 50 6.18 35.02 6.85
CA ASP A 50 7.57 35.35 6.53
C ASP A 50 8.53 34.53 7.41
N PRO A 51 9.65 34.02 6.86
CA PRO A 51 10.65 33.31 7.64
C PRO A 51 11.20 34.16 8.80
N VAL A 52 11.26 33.55 9.98
CA VAL A 52 11.79 34.18 11.19
C VAL A 52 13.14 33.57 11.52
N PHE A 53 14.17 34.42 11.58
CA PHE A 53 15.48 34.03 12.05
C PHE A 53 15.45 33.76 13.56
N VAL A 54 15.96 32.60 13.97
CA VAL A 54 16.03 32.21 15.39
C VAL A 54 17.42 32.50 15.95
N ALA A 55 18.45 31.93 15.34
CA ALA A 55 19.84 32.08 15.77
C ALA A 55 20.83 31.48 14.77
N ASP A 56 22.11 31.83 14.94
CA ASP A 56 23.24 31.29 14.20
C ASP A 56 23.72 29.96 14.81
N GLY A 57 24.07 29.03 13.92
CA GLY A 57 24.82 27.82 14.22
C GLY A 57 26.31 27.95 13.89
N VAL A 58 27.05 26.85 14.05
CA VAL A 58 28.48 26.81 13.72
C VAL A 58 28.72 26.63 12.22
N ASP A 59 28.11 25.60 11.64
CA ASP A 59 28.26 25.23 10.23
C ASP A 59 27.02 24.42 9.79
N ASN A 60 27.15 23.69 8.68
CA ASN A 60 26.05 22.90 8.16
C ASN A 60 25.63 21.75 9.08
N HIS A 61 26.34 21.42 10.17
CA HIS A 61 25.94 20.44 11.19
C HIS A 61 24.94 21.02 12.19
N ALA A 62 24.69 22.33 12.14
CA ALA A 62 23.83 23.05 13.07
C ALA A 62 22.32 22.87 12.85
N GLY A 63 21.91 21.88 12.05
CA GLY A 63 20.51 21.61 11.76
C GLY A 63 19.66 21.46 13.03
N ALA A 64 18.47 22.05 12.99
CA ALA A 64 17.59 22.12 14.15
C ALA A 64 16.69 20.88 14.32
N ALA A 65 16.35 20.65 15.58
CA ALA A 65 15.38 19.71 16.08
C ALA A 65 14.18 20.45 16.66
N MET A 66 12.95 20.05 16.32
CA MET A 66 11.74 20.64 16.85
C MET A 66 10.86 19.62 17.59
N THR A 67 10.28 20.04 18.70
CA THR A 67 9.18 19.34 19.38
C THR A 67 8.20 20.38 19.93
N MET A 68 7.16 19.93 20.63
CA MET A 68 6.12 20.78 21.19
C MET A 68 5.65 20.23 22.54
N ASP A 69 5.25 21.09 23.48
CA ASP A 69 4.59 20.65 24.72
C ASP A 69 3.06 20.61 24.59
N SER A 70 2.38 20.09 25.60
CA SER A 70 0.92 19.96 25.66
C SER A 70 0.17 21.29 25.57
N LYS A 71 0.84 22.42 25.84
CA LYS A 71 0.28 23.77 25.73
C LYS A 71 0.51 24.39 24.36
N GLY A 72 1.22 23.70 23.47
CA GLY A 72 1.52 24.16 22.13
C GLY A 72 2.80 25.00 22.01
N PHE A 73 3.61 25.15 23.06
CA PHE A 73 4.90 25.84 22.90
C PHE A 73 5.87 24.98 22.10
N LEU A 74 6.53 25.57 21.12
CA LEU A 74 7.49 24.91 20.25
C LEU A 74 8.88 25.01 20.87
N TYR A 75 9.62 23.91 20.89
CA TYR A 75 11.00 23.86 21.39
C TYR A 75 11.95 23.51 20.26
N LEU A 76 13.07 24.22 20.20
CA LEU A 76 14.14 24.00 19.24
C LEU A 76 15.45 23.66 19.94
N ALA A 77 16.11 22.57 19.54
CA ALA A 77 17.52 22.32 19.85
C ALA A 77 18.33 22.37 18.55
N PHE A 78 19.42 23.13 18.52
CA PHE A 78 20.18 23.41 17.28
C PHE A 78 21.58 23.92 17.61
N GLY A 79 22.40 24.14 16.57
CA GLY A 79 23.58 24.99 16.70
C GLY A 79 24.96 24.32 16.62
N PRO A 80 25.25 23.19 17.30
CA PRO A 80 26.65 22.85 17.50
C PRO A 80 27.19 21.88 16.47
N HIS A 81 28.46 22.09 16.15
CA HIS A 81 29.39 21.07 15.71
C HIS A 81 30.46 20.95 16.79
N HIS A 82 30.38 19.93 17.65
CA HIS A 82 31.30 19.73 18.77
C HIS A 82 31.33 20.90 19.77
N ASN A 83 30.15 21.39 20.14
CA ASN A 83 29.96 22.53 21.04
C ASN A 83 28.71 22.30 21.93
N PRO A 84 28.46 23.13 22.95
CA PRO A 84 27.19 23.12 23.66
C PRO A 84 26.00 23.38 22.73
N MET A 85 24.93 22.60 22.91
CA MET A 85 23.69 22.68 22.15
C MET A 85 22.93 23.95 22.52
N GLN A 86 22.57 24.75 21.51
CA GLN A 86 21.67 25.87 21.72
C GLN A 86 20.23 25.36 21.82
N HIS A 87 19.41 26.06 22.61
CA HIS A 87 18.04 25.66 22.90
C HIS A 87 17.15 26.90 22.96
N ALA A 88 15.97 26.86 22.35
CA ALA A 88 15.02 27.95 22.34
C ALA A 88 13.58 27.44 22.48
N VAL A 89 12.70 28.31 22.97
CA VAL A 89 11.25 28.06 23.05
C VAL A 89 10.50 29.21 22.39
N SER A 90 9.38 28.91 21.72
CA SER A 90 8.51 29.96 21.18
C SER A 90 7.98 30.84 22.31
N ALA A 91 7.77 32.12 22.02
CA ALA A 91 7.24 33.07 23.01
C ALA A 91 5.73 32.85 23.27
N TYR A 92 5.04 32.27 22.29
CA TYR A 92 3.61 31.98 22.32
C TYR A 92 3.35 30.55 21.84
N PRO A 93 2.27 29.90 22.30
CA PRO A 93 1.91 28.57 21.81
C PRO A 93 1.44 28.63 20.35
N ASN A 94 1.74 27.58 19.59
CA ASN A 94 1.31 27.39 18.20
C ASN A 94 1.68 28.58 17.29
N ASP A 95 2.90 29.10 17.48
CA ASP A 95 3.37 30.36 16.88
C ASP A 95 4.90 30.39 16.77
N THR A 96 5.44 30.74 15.60
CA THR A 96 6.89 30.83 15.33
C THR A 96 7.42 32.25 15.22
N SER A 97 6.60 33.28 15.45
CA SER A 97 6.92 34.69 15.20
C SER A 97 8.00 35.25 16.14
N ARG A 98 8.16 34.66 17.33
CA ARG A 98 9.09 35.12 18.35
C ARG A 98 9.60 33.97 19.21
N TRP A 99 10.88 34.03 19.57
CA TRP A 99 11.57 32.99 20.32
C TRP A 99 12.31 33.56 21.54
N ARG A 100 12.47 32.72 22.56
CA ARG A 100 13.28 32.97 23.74
C ARG A 100 14.39 31.93 23.82
N MET A 101 15.64 32.38 23.82
CA MET A 101 16.79 31.53 24.06
C MET A 101 16.80 31.02 25.50
N LEU A 102 17.12 29.74 25.66
CA LEU A 102 17.28 29.05 26.93
C LEU A 102 18.76 28.71 27.14
N PRO A 103 19.18 28.41 28.39
CA PRO A 103 20.54 27.95 28.65
C PRO A 103 20.92 26.73 27.79
N PRO A 104 22.17 26.69 27.27
CA PRO A 104 22.62 25.58 26.44
C PRO A 104 22.78 24.28 27.23
N PHE A 105 22.80 23.14 26.53
CA PHE A 105 22.96 21.80 27.11
C PHE A 105 23.92 20.93 26.29
N GLY A 106 24.05 19.63 26.59
CA GLY A 106 24.88 18.71 25.80
C GLY A 106 26.36 18.66 26.17
N GLY A 107 26.80 19.48 27.13
CA GLY A 107 28.21 19.56 27.53
C GLY A 107 29.08 20.28 26.49
N LEU A 108 30.39 20.04 26.49
CA LEU A 108 31.33 20.77 25.62
C LEU A 108 31.34 20.29 24.17
N ASN A 109 30.89 19.06 23.90
CA ASN A 109 31.10 18.42 22.61
C ASN A 109 29.84 17.71 22.09
N ALA A 110 28.72 18.42 21.94
CA ALA A 110 27.48 17.87 21.37
C ALA A 110 27.37 18.17 19.87
N THR A 111 26.74 17.25 19.12
CA THR A 111 26.39 17.40 17.71
C THR A 111 25.12 16.60 17.41
N TYR A 112 24.31 17.08 16.46
CA TYR A 112 23.10 16.41 15.97
C TYR A 112 22.03 16.16 17.05
N PRO A 113 21.22 17.18 17.40
CA PRO A 113 20.14 16.99 18.36
C PRO A 113 18.98 16.17 17.77
N SER A 114 18.48 15.26 18.60
CA SER A 114 17.16 14.64 18.49
C SER A 114 16.34 15.04 19.70
N LEU A 115 15.07 15.42 19.51
CA LEU A 115 14.24 16.01 20.55
C LEU A 115 12.80 15.54 20.42
N VAL A 116 12.23 15.05 21.52
CA VAL A 116 10.81 14.68 21.67
C VAL A 116 10.28 15.15 23.02
N CYS A 117 8.98 15.32 23.15
CA CYS A 117 8.31 15.73 24.38
C CYS A 117 7.27 14.68 24.78
N ASP A 118 7.29 14.25 26.03
CA ASP A 118 6.34 13.26 26.54
C ASP A 118 5.02 13.88 27.01
N GLY A 119 4.03 13.04 27.35
CA GLY A 119 2.73 13.48 27.85
C GLY A 119 2.74 14.14 29.23
N ARG A 120 3.92 14.35 29.83
CA ARG A 120 4.14 15.08 31.10
C ARG A 120 4.89 16.39 30.87
N ASP A 121 5.05 16.79 29.61
CA ASP A 121 5.84 17.93 29.16
C ASP A 121 7.33 17.84 29.52
N VAL A 122 7.88 16.63 29.62
CA VAL A 122 9.32 16.43 29.76
C VAL A 122 9.94 16.32 28.38
N LEU A 123 10.93 17.17 28.12
CA LEU A 123 11.76 17.12 26.94
C LEU A 123 12.81 16.02 27.09
N HIS A 124 12.92 15.18 26.07
CA HIS A 124 13.91 14.13 25.95
C HIS A 124 14.83 14.43 24.78
N ALA A 125 16.13 14.60 25.06
CA ALA A 125 17.12 14.87 24.04
C ALA A 125 18.13 13.74 23.91
N CYS A 126 18.43 13.39 22.67
CA CYS A 126 19.55 12.53 22.30
C CYS A 126 20.48 13.26 21.36
N TYR A 127 21.78 13.02 21.48
CA TYR A 127 22.78 13.67 20.63
C TYR A 127 24.08 12.86 20.62
N ARG A 128 24.91 13.12 19.61
CA ARG A 128 26.26 12.57 19.54
C ARG A 128 27.16 13.45 20.40
N GLY A 129 28.01 12.85 21.23
CA GLY A 129 28.97 13.65 21.97
C GLY A 129 30.10 12.88 22.65
N ALA A 130 30.86 13.61 23.46
CA ALA A 130 31.95 13.11 24.29
C ALA A 130 32.01 13.91 25.61
N TYR A 131 32.40 13.28 26.72
CA TYR A 131 32.49 13.95 28.03
C TYR A 131 33.57 15.06 28.04
N GLU A 132 34.68 14.85 27.30
CA GLU A 132 35.79 15.79 27.12
C GLU A 132 36.27 15.75 25.65
N ARG A 133 37.49 16.22 25.34
CA ARG A 133 38.11 16.04 24.00
C ARG A 133 38.47 14.58 23.69
N GLU A 134 38.28 13.67 24.63
CA GLU A 134 38.59 12.25 24.47
C GLU A 134 37.55 11.54 23.59
N LEU A 135 38.04 10.92 22.52
CA LEU A 135 37.34 9.93 21.72
C LEU A 135 37.09 8.65 22.57
N PRO A 136 36.04 7.86 22.28
CA PRO A 136 35.20 7.91 21.08
C PRO A 136 33.82 8.56 21.30
N TRP A 137 33.31 9.15 20.21
CA TRP A 137 32.03 9.86 20.13
C TRP A 137 30.84 8.91 20.35
N GLY A 138 30.17 9.00 21.50
CA GLY A 138 29.04 8.14 21.85
C GLY A 138 27.67 8.79 21.66
N LEU A 139 26.63 8.02 21.97
CA LEU A 139 25.25 8.52 22.08
C LEU A 139 24.96 8.94 23.51
N PHE A 140 24.48 10.16 23.68
CA PHE A 140 24.13 10.74 24.97
C PHE A 140 22.64 11.04 25.05
N TYR A 141 22.14 10.99 26.28
CA TYR A 141 20.76 11.25 26.62
C TYR A 141 20.65 12.23 27.80
N GLN A 142 19.73 13.18 27.69
CA GLN A 142 19.37 14.11 28.76
C GLN A 142 17.85 14.33 28.77
N LYS A 143 17.32 14.69 29.93
CA LYS A 143 15.92 15.09 30.12
C LYS A 143 15.83 16.49 30.68
N ARG A 144 14.72 17.17 30.42
CA ARG A 144 14.41 18.47 31.00
C ARG A 144 12.91 18.63 31.20
N SER A 145 12.47 18.96 32.41
CA SER A 145 11.11 19.45 32.63
C SER A 145 10.97 20.88 32.08
N VAL A 146 9.76 21.28 31.67
CA VAL A 146 9.49 22.62 31.08
C VAL A 146 10.16 23.77 31.84
N ASP A 147 10.09 23.75 33.17
CA ASP A 147 10.62 24.81 34.05
C ASP A 147 11.95 24.45 34.73
N GLY A 148 12.52 23.28 34.42
CA GLY A 148 13.74 22.79 35.06
C GLY A 148 15.01 22.99 34.22
N ASP A 149 16.12 22.57 34.83
CA ASP A 149 17.40 22.39 34.16
C ASP A 149 17.46 21.01 33.48
N TRP A 150 18.39 20.87 32.52
CA TRP A 150 18.70 19.57 31.96
C TRP A 150 19.36 18.67 33.00
N THR A 151 18.99 17.39 33.04
CA THR A 151 19.68 16.37 33.84
C THR A 151 21.14 16.24 33.42
N ALA A 152 22.00 15.68 34.26
CA ALA A 152 23.36 15.33 33.84
C ALA A 152 23.35 14.41 32.59
N PRO A 153 24.32 14.55 31.67
CA PRO A 153 24.39 13.75 30.45
C PRO A 153 24.69 12.27 30.75
N VAL A 154 23.90 11.37 30.18
CA VAL A 154 24.07 9.92 30.31
C VAL A 154 24.55 9.34 28.98
N LYS A 155 25.77 8.78 28.94
CA LYS A 155 26.28 8.04 27.76
C LYS A 155 25.57 6.68 27.65
N LEU A 156 24.74 6.50 26.63
CA LEU A 156 23.97 5.28 26.38
C LEU A 156 24.78 4.24 25.59
N VAL A 157 25.43 4.67 24.50
CA VAL A 157 26.15 3.80 23.56
C VAL A 157 27.62 4.21 23.49
N ASP A 158 28.51 3.22 23.55
CA ASP A 158 29.97 3.37 23.45
C ASP A 158 30.48 2.62 22.20
N PRO A 159 30.90 3.35 21.15
CA PRO A 159 31.48 2.70 19.98
C PRO A 159 32.92 2.27 20.32
N LEU A 160 33.21 0.98 20.18
CA LEU A 160 34.51 0.43 20.56
C LEU A 160 35.56 0.68 19.47
N GLY A 161 36.68 1.32 19.85
CA GLY A 161 37.84 1.53 18.98
C GLY A 161 38.19 3.00 18.73
N PRO A 162 39.44 3.30 18.32
CA PRO A 162 39.95 4.67 18.23
C PRO A 162 39.27 5.51 17.13
N SER A 163 38.85 4.88 16.03
CA SER A 163 38.17 5.53 14.90
C SER A 163 36.66 5.26 14.88
N ALA A 164 36.13 4.67 15.95
CA ALA A 164 34.73 4.31 16.05
C ALA A 164 33.90 5.49 16.59
N TYR A 165 32.70 5.68 16.06
CA TYR A 165 31.74 6.62 16.61
C TYR A 165 30.30 6.17 16.42
N VAL A 166 29.40 6.75 17.21
CA VAL A 166 27.96 6.62 16.97
C VAL A 166 27.54 7.72 16.02
N HIS A 167 26.89 7.34 14.94
CA HIS A 167 26.14 8.26 14.11
C HIS A 167 24.66 7.95 14.25
N LEU A 168 23.87 9.00 14.11
CA LEU A 168 22.51 9.04 14.58
C LEU A 168 21.64 9.60 13.48
N GLU A 169 20.43 9.06 13.40
CA GLU A 169 19.30 9.58 12.63
C GLU A 169 18.03 9.29 13.37
N ASN A 170 17.07 10.22 13.27
CA ASN A 170 15.97 10.47 14.22
C ASN A 170 15.91 9.53 15.39
N CYS A 171 16.90 9.66 16.26
CA CYS A 171 17.25 8.54 17.10
C CYS A 171 16.27 8.32 18.22
N ILE A 172 15.34 9.25 18.51
CA ILE A 172 14.32 9.05 19.52
C ILE A 172 12.90 9.28 18.99
N HIS A 173 11.98 8.42 19.41
CA HIS A 173 10.54 8.47 19.11
C HIS A 173 9.75 8.10 20.36
N ILE A 174 8.53 8.63 20.50
CA ILE A 174 7.60 8.26 21.57
C ILE A 174 6.32 7.70 20.96
N GLU A 175 5.92 6.52 21.42
CA GLU A 175 4.60 5.96 21.17
C GLU A 175 3.97 5.53 22.50
N GLY A 176 2.82 6.12 22.83
CA GLY A 176 2.22 5.98 24.15
C GLY A 176 3.18 6.42 25.26
N ASN A 177 3.52 5.49 26.16
CA ASN A 177 4.44 5.73 27.29
C ASN A 177 5.83 5.11 27.09
N VAL A 178 6.22 4.83 25.84
CA VAL A 178 7.46 4.15 25.52
C VAL A 178 8.35 5.05 24.66
N LEU A 179 9.58 5.25 25.12
CA LEU A 179 10.65 5.85 24.32
C LEU A 179 11.30 4.75 23.49
N TYR A 180 11.39 4.95 22.19
CA TYR A 180 12.16 4.10 21.28
C TYR A 180 13.39 4.87 20.85
N LEU A 181 14.53 4.19 20.85
CA LEU A 181 15.80 4.77 20.44
C LEU A 181 16.54 3.90 19.45
N SER A 182 16.83 4.44 18.27
CA SER A 182 17.61 3.79 17.21
C SER A 182 18.97 4.45 17.04
N PHE A 183 20.00 3.66 16.72
CA PHE A 183 21.37 4.17 16.55
C PHE A 183 22.14 3.34 15.53
N HIS A 184 23.20 3.92 14.96
CA HIS A 184 24.17 3.16 14.20
C HIS A 184 25.61 3.45 14.61
N LEU A 185 26.41 2.39 14.56
CA LEU A 185 27.82 2.35 14.88
C LEU A 185 28.59 2.52 13.57
N ALA A 186 29.53 3.44 13.55
CA ALA A 186 30.34 3.76 12.38
C ALA A 186 31.82 3.70 12.72
N ARG A 187 32.65 3.49 11.70
CA ARG A 187 34.10 3.52 11.80
C ARG A 187 34.67 4.34 10.65
N SER A 188 35.48 5.34 11.00
CA SER A 188 36.27 6.09 10.02
C SER A 188 37.49 5.28 9.58
N ASN A 189 37.84 5.41 8.32
CA ASN A 189 39.11 4.95 7.80
C ASN A 189 40.26 5.75 8.46
N GLU A 190 41.29 5.06 8.94
CA GLU A 190 42.41 5.67 9.66
C GLU A 190 43.27 6.55 8.73
N ASP A 191 43.40 6.16 7.46
CA ASP A 191 44.18 6.90 6.45
C ASP A 191 43.36 8.00 5.76
N ASN A 192 42.02 7.89 5.81
CA ASN A 192 41.10 8.88 5.27
C ASN A 192 39.91 9.07 6.23
N PRO A 193 40.02 9.92 7.26
CA PRO A 193 38.95 10.11 8.25
C PRO A 193 37.60 10.57 7.66
N GLY A 194 37.61 11.15 6.45
CA GLY A 194 36.40 11.51 5.71
C GLY A 194 35.63 10.32 5.14
N ASP A 195 36.29 9.18 4.92
CA ASP A 195 35.67 7.91 4.52
C ASP A 195 35.18 7.16 5.78
N THR A 196 33.93 7.43 6.16
CA THR A 196 33.29 6.73 7.26
C THR A 196 32.20 5.79 6.79
N LYS A 197 32.27 4.56 7.29
CA LYS A 197 31.31 3.49 7.00
C LYS A 197 30.52 3.11 8.26
N GLY A 198 29.21 2.98 8.12
CA GLY A 198 28.32 2.40 9.11
C GLY A 198 28.55 0.90 9.17
N ARG A 199 28.90 0.38 10.34
CA ARG A 199 29.28 -1.02 10.57
C ARG A 199 28.27 -1.79 11.39
N GLY A 200 27.33 -1.12 12.05
CA GLY A 200 26.24 -1.82 12.72
C GLY A 200 25.14 -0.89 13.17
N PHE A 201 24.02 -1.47 13.57
CA PHE A 201 22.84 -0.71 13.98
C PHE A 201 22.07 -1.44 15.07
N GLY A 202 21.36 -0.68 15.88
CA GLY A 202 20.62 -1.22 16.99
C GLY A 202 19.44 -0.35 17.40
N ILE A 203 18.60 -0.94 18.23
CA ILE A 203 17.42 -0.30 18.77
C ILE A 203 17.18 -0.75 20.20
N MET A 204 16.87 0.20 21.05
CA MET A 204 16.50 -0.02 22.44
C MET A 204 15.23 0.76 22.75
N ARG A 205 14.56 0.42 23.85
CA ARG A 205 13.39 1.14 24.33
C ARG A 205 13.46 1.36 25.83
N SER A 206 12.67 2.32 26.31
CA SER A 206 12.47 2.59 27.72
C SER A 206 11.00 2.78 28.03
N ARG A 207 10.50 2.07 29.03
CA ARG A 207 9.11 2.15 29.53
C ARG A 207 8.97 2.98 30.80
N ASP A 208 10.07 3.50 31.31
CA ASP A 208 10.17 4.30 32.52
C ASP A 208 10.83 5.66 32.24
N TRP A 209 10.67 6.15 31.01
CA TRP A 209 11.10 7.50 30.61
C TRP A 209 12.61 7.73 30.69
N GLY A 210 13.36 6.72 30.25
CA GLY A 210 14.81 6.71 30.09
C GLY A 210 15.59 6.51 31.39
N GLU A 211 14.93 6.04 32.46
CA GLU A 211 15.62 5.60 33.69
C GLU A 211 16.32 4.25 33.45
N THR A 212 15.63 3.32 32.78
CA THR A 212 16.18 2.04 32.34
C THR A 212 15.87 1.79 30.87
N TRP A 213 16.69 0.94 30.25
CA TRP A 213 16.62 0.62 28.82
C TRP A 213 16.60 -0.90 28.65
N GLU A 214 15.87 -1.35 27.64
CA GLU A 214 15.71 -2.77 27.28
C GLU A 214 15.75 -2.97 25.76
N THR A 215 15.98 -4.20 25.32
CA THR A 215 15.78 -4.60 23.92
C THR A 215 14.29 -4.54 23.56
N VAL A 216 13.97 -4.54 22.27
CA VAL A 216 12.56 -4.66 21.82
C VAL A 216 11.90 -5.97 22.27
N ALA A 217 12.71 -7.01 22.58
CA ALA A 217 12.25 -8.27 23.16
C ALA A 217 12.03 -8.22 24.69
N GLY A 218 12.38 -7.10 25.35
CA GLY A 218 12.20 -6.92 26.80
C GLY A 218 13.39 -7.38 27.66
N GLU A 219 14.56 -7.62 27.07
CA GLU A 219 15.77 -7.91 27.84
C GLU A 219 16.38 -6.61 28.37
N ARG A 220 16.58 -6.52 29.69
CA ARG A 220 17.16 -5.33 30.31
C ARG A 220 18.61 -5.11 29.88
N LEU A 221 18.94 -3.89 29.48
CA LEU A 221 20.27 -3.51 29.03
C LEU A 221 21.13 -2.97 30.17
N ARG A 222 22.41 -3.32 30.14
CA ARG A 222 23.45 -2.60 30.88
C ARG A 222 23.92 -1.43 30.04
N LEU A 223 23.81 -0.20 30.57
CA LEU A 223 24.22 1.01 29.88
C LEU A 223 25.73 1.04 29.60
N ARG A 224 26.11 1.84 28.59
CA ARG A 224 27.30 1.68 27.76
C ARG A 224 27.17 0.47 26.83
N VAL A 225 26.11 0.50 26.04
CA VAL A 225 25.85 -0.44 24.96
C VAL A 225 27.04 -0.43 24.00
N THR A 226 27.57 -1.61 23.70
CA THR A 226 28.68 -1.88 22.78
C THR A 226 28.19 -2.64 21.55
N PRO A 227 29.01 -2.84 20.50
CA PRO A 227 28.66 -3.70 19.36
C PRO A 227 28.14 -5.10 19.74
N ASP A 228 28.61 -5.67 20.86
CA ASP A 228 28.22 -7.02 21.32
C ASP A 228 26.94 -7.05 22.18
N SER A 229 26.30 -5.91 22.40
CA SER A 229 25.10 -5.81 23.24
C SER A 229 23.85 -6.35 22.53
N PRO A 230 22.87 -6.93 23.24
CA PRO A 230 21.73 -7.64 22.63
C PRO A 230 20.73 -6.73 21.90
N CYS A 231 20.84 -5.41 22.06
CA CYS A 231 20.06 -4.43 21.28
C CYS A 231 20.68 -4.09 19.92
N VAL A 232 21.92 -4.51 19.67
CA VAL A 232 22.56 -4.40 18.35
C VAL A 232 22.06 -5.54 17.48
N ILE A 233 21.42 -5.19 16.36
CA ILE A 233 20.76 -6.16 15.47
C ILE A 233 21.80 -6.82 14.57
N GLU A 234 22.73 -6.02 14.04
CA GLU A 234 23.79 -6.49 13.14
C GLU A 234 25.02 -5.61 13.28
N TYR A 235 26.21 -6.22 13.20
CA TYR A 235 27.50 -5.54 13.15
C TYR A 235 28.48 -6.31 12.25
N SER A 236 29.03 -5.69 11.21
CA SER A 236 29.93 -6.31 10.24
C SER A 236 30.73 -5.27 9.44
N ASP A 237 31.88 -5.67 8.91
CA ASP A 237 32.67 -4.90 7.95
C ASP A 237 32.19 -5.06 6.48
N GLY A 238 31.24 -5.96 6.23
CA GLY A 238 30.76 -6.32 4.89
C GLY A 238 29.79 -5.33 4.23
N PHE A 239 29.37 -4.29 4.93
CA PHE A 239 28.43 -3.28 4.42
C PHE A 239 28.80 -1.87 4.90
N ASP A 240 28.20 -0.88 4.25
CA ASP A 240 28.06 0.48 4.76
C ASP A 240 26.56 0.77 4.94
N ILE A 241 26.17 1.31 6.09
CA ILE A 241 24.76 1.61 6.40
C ILE A 241 24.54 3.03 6.86
N ARG A 242 23.33 3.54 6.61
CA ARG A 242 22.76 4.73 7.24
C ARG A 242 21.37 4.37 7.73
N ILE A 243 21.19 4.33 9.04
CA ILE A 243 19.86 4.15 9.64
C ILE A 243 19.01 5.38 9.35
N GLY A 244 17.74 5.22 9.00
CA GLY A 244 16.77 6.31 8.91
C GLY A 244 16.21 6.62 10.29
N ASN A 245 14.89 6.44 10.48
CA ASN A 245 14.30 6.60 11.81
C ASN A 245 13.42 5.42 12.24
N VAL A 246 13.20 5.36 13.54
CA VAL A 246 12.25 4.46 14.18
C VAL A 246 10.85 5.08 14.24
N VAL A 247 9.83 4.23 14.06
CA VAL A 247 8.44 4.48 14.42
C VAL A 247 7.88 3.23 15.11
N ALA A 248 6.90 3.40 15.98
CA ALA A 248 6.12 2.29 16.52
C ALA A 248 4.66 2.43 16.09
N CYS A 249 4.04 1.31 15.71
CA CYS A 249 2.62 1.24 15.39
C CYS A 249 1.99 0.42 16.52
N GLY A 250 0.93 0.94 17.17
CA GLY A 250 0.37 0.40 18.41
C GLY A 250 0.44 -1.13 18.59
N GLY A 251 0.89 -1.57 19.76
CA GLY A 251 1.32 -2.95 20.02
C GLY A 251 2.80 -3.00 20.38
N ASP A 252 3.44 -4.17 20.30
CA ASP A 252 4.90 -4.32 20.41
C ASP A 252 5.61 -4.22 19.04
N GLU A 253 4.91 -3.76 17.98
CA GLU A 253 5.48 -3.63 16.64
C GLU A 253 6.34 -2.38 16.49
N VAL A 254 7.55 -2.56 15.96
CA VAL A 254 8.54 -1.50 15.78
C VAL A 254 9.09 -1.56 14.36
N LEU A 255 9.15 -0.41 13.70
CA LEU A 255 9.66 -0.29 12.34
C LEU A 255 10.79 0.73 12.27
N PHE A 256 11.79 0.47 11.45
CA PHE A 256 12.77 1.47 11.06
C PHE A 256 13.26 1.25 9.63
N THR A 257 13.76 2.31 9.01
CA THR A 257 14.41 2.25 7.69
C THR A 257 15.93 2.16 7.84
N LEU A 258 16.57 1.47 6.90
CA LEU A 258 18.02 1.33 6.84
C LEU A 258 18.46 1.37 5.38
N ASN A 259 19.26 2.36 5.02
CA ASN A 259 20.02 2.34 3.78
C ASN A 259 21.24 1.45 3.97
N ARG A 260 21.47 0.56 3.03
CA ARG A 260 22.56 -0.41 3.06
C ARG A 260 23.21 -0.47 1.69
N ARG A 261 24.52 -0.31 1.70
CA ARG A 261 25.38 -0.51 0.55
C ARG A 261 26.22 -1.76 0.74
N GLU A 262 26.05 -2.70 -0.17
CA GLU A 262 26.90 -3.88 -0.34
C GLU A 262 27.47 -3.82 -1.76
N ASP A 263 28.80 -3.82 -1.88
CA ASP A 263 29.50 -3.61 -3.14
C ASP A 263 29.08 -2.28 -3.85
N GLU A 264 28.55 -2.37 -5.07
CA GLU A 264 28.09 -1.23 -5.88
C GLU A 264 26.59 -0.95 -5.76
N VAL A 265 25.84 -1.74 -4.98
CA VAL A 265 24.38 -1.61 -4.86
C VAL A 265 24.03 -0.95 -3.54
N GLU A 266 23.32 0.16 -3.60
CA GLU A 266 22.73 0.85 -2.44
C GLU A 266 21.20 0.74 -2.49
N GLU A 267 20.62 0.21 -1.40
CA GLU A 267 19.18 0.02 -1.27
C GLU A 267 18.67 0.51 0.09
N THR A 268 17.41 0.93 0.13
CA THR A 268 16.69 1.14 1.39
C THR A 268 15.90 -0.12 1.77
N PHE A 269 16.07 -0.56 3.02
CA PHE A 269 15.30 -1.62 3.64
C PHE A 269 14.36 -1.07 4.72
N LEU A 270 13.15 -1.62 4.78
CA LEU A 270 12.28 -1.54 5.95
C LEU A 270 12.58 -2.74 6.86
N TYR A 271 12.99 -2.48 8.09
CA TYR A 271 13.09 -3.46 9.16
C TYR A 271 11.85 -3.38 10.05
N ARG A 272 11.26 -4.54 10.37
CA ARG A 272 10.07 -4.67 11.22
C ARG A 272 10.29 -5.73 12.27
N TRP A 273 10.05 -5.37 13.53
CA TRP A 273 9.96 -6.32 14.64
C TRP A 273 8.52 -6.78 14.79
N GLN A 274 8.28 -8.06 14.58
CA GLN A 274 6.97 -8.68 14.75
C GLN A 274 7.14 -10.16 15.13
N ASN A 275 6.23 -10.69 15.94
CA ASN A 275 6.22 -12.12 16.31
C ASN A 275 7.56 -12.62 16.90
N GLY A 276 8.27 -11.76 17.63
CA GLY A 276 9.52 -12.11 18.32
C GLY A 276 10.76 -12.17 17.42
N LYS A 277 10.71 -11.68 16.19
CA LYS A 277 11.85 -11.66 15.26
C LYS A 277 11.88 -10.38 14.42
N TRP A 278 13.04 -10.09 13.84
CA TRP A 278 13.23 -9.05 12.82
C TRP A 278 12.96 -9.61 11.43
N GLU A 279 12.19 -8.87 10.64
CA GLU A 279 11.99 -9.09 9.21
C GLU A 279 12.48 -7.86 8.45
N ARG A 280 13.03 -8.05 7.24
CA ARG A 280 13.48 -6.96 6.37
C ARG A 280 12.89 -7.06 4.97
N LYS A 281 12.56 -5.92 4.36
CA LYS A 281 12.02 -5.81 3.00
C LYS A 281 12.67 -4.66 2.24
N SER A 282 13.13 -4.89 1.01
CA SER A 282 13.72 -3.84 0.17
C SER A 282 12.62 -2.95 -0.43
N PHE A 283 12.87 -1.64 -0.46
CA PHE A 283 12.06 -0.66 -1.19
C PHE A 283 12.51 -0.47 -2.64
N LEU A 284 13.70 -0.96 -3.03
CA LEU A 284 14.24 -0.75 -4.36
C LEU A 284 13.29 -1.25 -5.48
N PRO A 285 12.70 -2.47 -5.41
CA PRO A 285 11.79 -2.93 -6.46
C PRO A 285 10.51 -2.10 -6.60
N LEU A 286 10.14 -1.35 -5.56
CA LEU A 286 9.00 -0.42 -5.61
C LEU A 286 9.40 0.91 -6.22
N ALA A 287 10.59 1.41 -5.91
CA ALA A 287 11.17 2.59 -6.55
C ALA A 287 11.32 2.35 -8.06
N GLU A 288 11.84 1.19 -8.47
CA GLU A 288 12.08 0.88 -9.88
C GLU A 288 10.80 0.86 -10.74
N LYS A 289 9.64 0.57 -10.12
CA LYS A 289 8.34 0.65 -10.81
C LYS A 289 7.95 2.09 -11.18
N VAL A 290 8.49 3.09 -10.50
CA VAL A 290 8.19 4.50 -10.71
C VAL A 290 9.30 5.18 -11.50
N PHE A 291 10.56 4.85 -11.22
CA PHE A 291 11.73 5.55 -11.76
C PHE A 291 12.51 4.75 -12.82
N GLY A 292 12.11 3.51 -13.10
CA GLY A 292 12.92 2.60 -13.91
C GLY A 292 14.16 2.11 -13.15
N ARG A 293 15.20 1.70 -13.86
CA ARG A 293 16.44 1.21 -13.24
C ARG A 293 17.09 2.34 -12.41
N CYS A 294 17.15 2.19 -11.10
CA CYS A 294 17.68 3.19 -10.16
C CYS A 294 18.44 2.54 -9.00
N ALA A 295 19.10 3.36 -8.18
CA ALA A 295 19.54 3.02 -6.84
C ALA A 295 18.75 3.86 -5.82
N MET A 296 18.80 3.48 -4.55
CA MET A 296 18.29 4.31 -3.47
C MET A 296 19.46 4.84 -2.68
N SER A 297 19.73 6.14 -2.80
CA SER A 297 20.79 6.80 -2.06
C SER A 297 20.26 7.47 -0.81
N ASP A 298 21.13 7.66 0.17
CA ASP A 298 20.87 8.53 1.32
C ASP A 298 19.58 8.14 2.08
N ARG A 299 19.21 8.92 3.08
CA ARG A 299 18.31 8.52 4.15
C ARG A 299 16.86 8.37 3.67
N CYS A 300 16.21 7.30 4.09
CA CYS A 300 14.75 7.16 4.03
C CYS A 300 14.12 7.38 5.41
N VAL A 301 13.06 8.19 5.49
CA VAL A 301 12.36 8.54 6.74
C VAL A 301 10.94 7.99 6.79
N LEU A 302 10.50 7.52 7.96
CA LEU A 302 9.19 6.95 8.25
C LEU A 302 8.32 7.88 9.10
N SER A 303 7.02 7.84 8.84
CA SER A 303 5.98 8.43 9.67
C SER A 303 4.73 7.55 9.70
N VAL A 304 3.96 7.67 10.79
CA VAL A 304 2.68 7.01 10.97
C VAL A 304 1.61 8.07 11.24
N SER A 305 0.55 8.01 10.45
CA SER A 305 -0.63 8.86 10.67
C SER A 305 -1.49 8.34 11.82
N LYS A 306 -2.38 9.20 12.33
CA LYS A 306 -3.39 8.86 13.34
C LYS A 306 -4.31 7.71 12.92
N ASP A 307 -4.47 7.50 11.61
CA ASP A 307 -5.30 6.45 11.02
C ASP A 307 -4.51 5.14 10.79
N GLY A 308 -3.25 5.06 11.23
CA GLY A 308 -2.39 3.89 11.09
C GLY A 308 -1.77 3.70 9.71
N VAL A 309 -1.92 4.68 8.81
CA VAL A 309 -1.24 4.66 7.49
C VAL A 309 0.23 5.01 7.68
N LEU A 310 1.11 4.16 7.14
CA LEU A 310 2.55 4.35 7.10
C LEU A 310 2.97 5.12 5.85
N TYR A 311 3.90 6.04 6.04
CA TYR A 311 4.53 6.83 5.00
C TYR A 311 6.04 6.69 5.12
N ALA A 312 6.72 6.43 4.01
CA ALA A 312 8.18 6.47 3.93
C ALA A 312 8.60 7.43 2.82
N ALA A 313 9.56 8.31 3.05
CA ALA A 313 10.10 9.20 2.02
C ALA A 313 11.60 8.97 1.90
N GLY A 314 12.08 8.66 0.69
CA GLY A 314 13.49 8.39 0.41
C GLY A 314 13.98 9.13 -0.84
N VAL A 315 15.27 8.98 -1.13
CA VAL A 315 15.89 9.51 -2.35
C VAL A 315 16.18 8.35 -3.30
N VAL A 316 15.91 8.56 -4.58
CA VAL A 316 16.27 7.64 -5.68
C VAL A 316 17.23 8.37 -6.60
N CYS A 317 18.19 7.65 -7.17
CA CYS A 317 19.23 8.22 -8.02
C CYS A 317 19.75 7.19 -9.03
N GLU A 318 20.67 7.59 -9.89
CA GLU A 318 21.45 6.64 -10.70
C GLU A 318 22.45 5.83 -9.86
N TYR A 319 22.89 4.68 -10.36
CA TYR A 319 23.86 3.83 -9.68
C TYR A 319 25.19 4.56 -9.51
N GLY A 320 25.72 4.59 -8.27
CA GLY A 320 26.94 5.32 -7.94
C GLY A 320 26.74 6.83 -7.75
N GLY A 321 25.51 7.34 -7.92
CA GLY A 321 25.14 8.71 -7.60
C GLY A 321 25.30 9.00 -6.10
N HIS A 322 25.40 10.29 -5.76
CA HIS A 322 25.52 10.76 -4.38
C HIS A 322 24.35 11.67 -3.99
N TRP A 323 24.24 12.03 -2.71
CA TRP A 323 23.12 12.80 -2.15
C TRP A 323 22.85 14.20 -2.76
N ALA A 324 23.70 14.72 -3.64
CA ALA A 324 23.51 16.00 -4.33
C ALA A 324 23.56 15.87 -5.86
N ASP A 325 23.50 14.64 -6.36
CA ASP A 325 23.50 14.31 -7.78
C ASP A 325 22.19 14.80 -8.45
N PRO A 326 22.22 15.39 -9.66
CA PRO A 326 21.02 15.87 -10.35
C PRO A 326 19.97 14.80 -10.61
N THR A 327 20.38 13.53 -10.64
CA THR A 327 19.46 12.41 -10.82
C THR A 327 18.64 12.11 -9.58
N ASN A 328 18.97 12.76 -8.44
CA ASN A 328 18.24 12.56 -7.20
C ASN A 328 16.81 13.07 -7.31
N ALA A 329 15.88 12.18 -7.01
CA ALA A 329 14.47 12.51 -6.89
C ALA A 329 13.91 12.00 -5.56
N ILE A 330 12.83 12.63 -5.11
CA ILE A 330 12.13 12.21 -3.89
C ILE A 330 11.04 11.21 -4.25
N VAL A 331 11.10 10.03 -3.63
CA VAL A 331 10.07 9.00 -3.69
C VAL A 331 9.30 8.93 -2.37
N LEU A 332 7.98 8.78 -2.47
CA LEU A 332 7.10 8.49 -1.35
C LEU A 332 6.56 7.06 -1.45
N PHE A 333 6.68 6.30 -0.39
CA PHE A 333 6.02 5.02 -0.21
C PHE A 333 4.86 5.15 0.78
N VAL A 334 3.72 4.55 0.48
CA VAL A 334 2.52 4.56 1.33
C VAL A 334 2.02 3.13 1.55
N SER A 335 1.82 2.76 2.82
CA SER A 335 1.20 1.48 3.21
C SER A 335 0.00 1.73 4.11
N ARG A 336 -1.12 1.06 3.80
CA ARG A 336 -2.40 1.16 4.54
C ARG A 336 -2.70 -0.09 5.36
N ASP A 337 -1.77 -1.03 5.39
CA ASP A 337 -1.87 -2.35 6.00
C ASP A 337 -0.62 -2.65 6.85
N VAL A 338 -0.12 -1.63 7.55
CA VAL A 338 0.99 -1.74 8.53
C VAL A 338 2.27 -2.32 7.92
N GLY A 339 2.55 -1.99 6.66
CA GLY A 339 3.80 -2.31 5.98
C GLY A 339 3.78 -3.60 5.17
N GLU A 340 2.64 -4.32 5.12
CA GLU A 340 2.49 -5.51 4.29
C GLU A 340 2.60 -5.18 2.80
N THR A 341 1.80 -4.22 2.33
CA THR A 341 1.82 -3.72 0.95
C THR A 341 2.12 -2.24 0.88
N TRP A 342 2.88 -1.85 -0.14
CA TRP A 342 3.33 -0.48 -0.35
C TRP A 342 3.05 -0.06 -1.78
N ARG A 343 2.71 1.22 -1.95
CA ARG A 343 2.70 1.91 -3.24
C ARG A 343 3.76 2.99 -3.23
N ALA A 344 4.44 3.17 -4.35
CA ALA A 344 5.47 4.21 -4.52
C ALA A 344 4.95 5.32 -5.42
N TYR A 345 5.36 6.56 -5.16
CA TYR A 345 4.96 7.77 -5.87
C TYR A 345 6.18 8.68 -6.04
N ARG A 346 6.33 9.29 -7.23
CA ARG A 346 7.27 10.40 -7.40
C ARG A 346 6.70 11.65 -6.72
N VAL A 347 7.50 12.31 -5.89
CA VAL A 347 7.13 13.54 -5.19
C VAL A 347 7.77 14.76 -5.85
N SER A 348 9.05 14.67 -6.17
CA SER A 348 9.76 15.78 -6.78
C SER A 348 9.46 15.89 -8.29
N PRO A 349 9.64 17.07 -8.91
CA PRO A 349 9.46 17.23 -10.35
C PRO A 349 10.38 16.33 -11.19
N GLU A 350 10.06 16.19 -12.47
CA GLU A 350 10.98 15.63 -13.46
C GLU A 350 11.84 16.78 -14.00
N ASP A 351 13.00 16.99 -13.39
CA ASP A 351 14.01 17.93 -13.83
C ASP A 351 15.39 17.33 -13.58
N GLU A 352 16.11 17.03 -14.66
CA GLU A 352 17.44 16.38 -14.61
C GLU A 352 18.58 17.41 -14.44
N THR A 353 18.27 18.70 -14.34
CA THR A 353 19.28 19.77 -14.23
C THR A 353 19.58 20.17 -12.79
N VAL A 354 18.73 19.78 -11.86
CA VAL A 354 18.77 20.14 -10.43
C VAL A 354 18.42 18.93 -9.59
N SER A 355 18.96 18.87 -8.38
CA SER A 355 18.83 17.72 -7.48
C SER A 355 17.70 17.94 -6.47
N ASP A 356 17.08 16.85 -5.98
CA ASP A 356 16.18 16.86 -4.82
C ASP A 356 16.61 15.84 -3.77
N TRP A 357 16.85 16.27 -2.53
CA TRP A 357 17.45 15.39 -1.53
C TRP A 357 17.08 15.71 -0.07
N LEU A 358 17.49 14.81 0.84
CA LEU A 358 17.27 14.89 2.29
C LEU A 358 15.81 15.13 2.69
N PRO A 359 14.90 14.20 2.36
CA PRO A 359 13.51 14.31 2.77
C PRO A 359 13.39 14.30 4.31
N SER A 360 12.56 15.19 4.84
CA SER A 360 12.17 15.25 6.25
C SER A 360 10.66 15.17 6.35
N LEU A 361 10.17 14.11 6.97
CA LEU A 361 8.75 13.81 7.07
C LEU A 361 8.23 14.22 8.45
N GLU A 362 7.06 14.84 8.49
CA GLU A 362 6.36 15.19 9.72
C GLU A 362 6.05 13.95 10.54
N ARG A 363 6.23 14.02 11.87
CA ARG A 363 5.81 12.97 12.81
C ARG A 363 5.16 13.60 14.02
N CYS A 364 4.52 12.78 14.83
CA CYS A 364 3.91 13.21 16.10
C CYS A 364 4.97 13.92 16.96
N ALA A 365 4.64 15.12 17.46
CA ALA A 365 5.51 15.87 18.36
C ALA A 365 5.46 15.34 19.80
N THR A 366 4.27 14.89 20.21
CA THR A 366 3.95 14.27 21.50
C THR A 366 3.06 13.04 21.27
N PRO A 367 2.86 12.16 22.28
CA PRO A 367 1.89 11.05 22.19
C PRO A 367 0.46 11.50 21.84
N GLU A 368 0.06 12.69 22.30
CA GLU A 368 -1.28 13.26 22.10
C GLU A 368 -1.42 13.97 20.75
N ASN A 369 -0.32 14.50 20.19
CA ASN A 369 -0.32 15.18 18.90
C ASN A 369 -0.24 14.18 17.72
N LYS A 370 -1.29 13.37 17.57
CA LYS A 370 -1.43 12.44 16.43
C LYS A 370 -1.78 13.19 15.15
N ILE A 371 -0.90 13.10 14.14
CA ILE A 371 -1.02 13.85 12.88
C ILE A 371 -1.88 13.10 11.86
N GLY A 372 -2.50 13.82 10.91
CA GLY A 372 -3.21 13.22 9.77
C GLY A 372 -2.23 12.69 8.71
N VAL A 373 -2.43 13.09 7.45
CA VAL A 373 -1.42 12.87 6.41
C VAL A 373 -0.19 13.74 6.72
N PRO A 374 1.01 13.16 6.85
CA PRO A 374 2.20 13.93 7.21
C PRO A 374 2.58 14.93 6.11
N GLN A 375 3.13 16.06 6.52
CA GLN A 375 3.80 17.01 5.64
C GLN A 375 5.24 16.57 5.33
N LEU A 376 5.79 17.03 4.20
CA LEU A 376 7.16 16.73 3.78
C LEU A 376 7.94 18.01 3.47
N LEU A 377 9.19 18.06 3.91
CA LEU A 377 10.20 19.02 3.47
C LEU A 377 11.34 18.31 2.74
N TYR A 378 11.93 18.94 1.74
CA TYR A 378 13.20 18.51 1.13
C TYR A 378 13.99 19.70 0.59
N THR A 379 15.28 19.47 0.32
CA THR A 379 16.18 20.47 -0.29
C THR A 379 16.18 20.27 -1.80
N HIS A 380 16.05 21.37 -2.55
CA HIS A 380 16.03 21.38 -4.02
C HIS A 380 17.06 22.38 -4.53
N GLY A 381 17.83 22.06 -5.57
CA GLY A 381 18.71 23.06 -6.19
C GLY A 381 19.87 22.46 -6.97
N GLU A 382 20.79 23.33 -7.37
CA GLU A 382 22.00 22.93 -8.10
C GLU A 382 22.92 22.02 -7.27
N ILE A 383 23.73 21.23 -7.96
CA ILE A 383 24.74 20.36 -7.34
C ILE A 383 25.70 21.20 -6.51
N GLY A 384 25.97 20.74 -5.29
CA GLY A 384 27.04 21.27 -4.46
C GLY A 384 28.04 20.24 -3.98
N GLU A 385 29.30 20.64 -3.91
CA GLU A 385 30.31 19.92 -3.14
C GLU A 385 30.19 20.28 -1.66
N GLY A 386 29.40 19.51 -0.91
CA GLY A 386 29.27 19.70 0.55
C GLY A 386 28.53 20.99 0.90
N CYS A 387 28.96 21.70 1.94
CA CYS A 387 28.35 22.98 2.35
C CYS A 387 28.99 24.17 1.64
N SER A 388 28.49 24.45 0.45
CA SER A 388 28.86 25.64 -0.31
C SER A 388 27.84 26.76 -0.04
N PRO A 389 28.29 27.99 0.29
CA PRO A 389 27.40 29.13 0.52
C PRO A 389 26.83 29.74 -0.77
N ASP A 390 27.40 29.41 -1.94
CA ASP A 390 27.12 30.06 -3.22
C ASP A 390 26.22 29.23 -4.14
N ILE A 391 25.38 28.36 -3.57
CA ILE A 391 24.47 27.49 -4.32
C ILE A 391 23.04 27.91 -4.10
N ASP A 392 22.31 28.07 -5.20
CA ASP A 392 20.89 28.38 -5.20
C ASP A 392 20.08 27.15 -4.78
N THR A 393 19.96 26.94 -3.47
CA THR A 393 19.09 25.91 -2.90
C THR A 393 17.79 26.49 -2.35
N GLU A 394 16.70 25.78 -2.61
CA GLU A 394 15.37 26.03 -2.11
C GLU A 394 14.99 25.00 -1.04
N ILE A 395 14.22 25.45 -0.06
CA ILE A 395 13.53 24.55 0.88
C ILE A 395 12.10 24.39 0.41
N ARG A 396 11.75 23.18 -0.05
CA ARG A 396 10.44 22.86 -0.59
C ARG A 396 9.58 22.15 0.45
N HIS A 397 8.29 22.49 0.43
CA HIS A 397 7.27 21.88 1.26
C HIS A 397 6.21 21.23 0.37
N VAL A 398 5.78 20.02 0.72
CA VAL A 398 4.77 19.26 -0.02
C VAL A 398 3.66 18.79 0.91
N PHE A 399 2.42 19.08 0.52
CA PHE A 399 1.21 18.50 1.10
C PHE A 399 0.99 17.10 0.51
N LEU A 400 1.41 16.05 1.23
CA LEU A 400 1.37 14.67 0.71
C LEU A 400 -0.06 14.15 0.44
N GLY A 401 -1.08 14.75 1.08
CA GLY A 401 -2.49 14.45 0.78
C GLY A 401 -2.81 14.64 -0.70
N GLU A 402 -2.27 15.70 -1.32
CA GLU A 402 -2.49 15.98 -2.74
C GLU A 402 -1.74 15.00 -3.65
N VAL A 403 -0.57 14.52 -3.25
CA VAL A 403 0.23 13.57 -4.05
C VAL A 403 -0.51 12.24 -4.19
N ALA A 404 -1.00 11.69 -3.07
CA ALA A 404 -1.79 10.46 -3.09
C ALA A 404 -3.16 10.64 -3.79
N GLU A 405 -3.75 11.83 -3.71
CA GLU A 405 -5.01 12.15 -4.40
C GLU A 405 -4.84 12.36 -5.91
N ARG A 406 -3.71 12.92 -6.38
CA ARG A 406 -3.46 13.14 -7.82
C ARG A 406 -3.46 11.86 -8.64
N GLU A 407 -2.89 10.78 -8.11
CA GLU A 407 -2.93 9.47 -8.76
C GLU A 407 -4.32 8.83 -8.72
N ASN A 408 -5.03 8.95 -7.57
CA ASN A 408 -6.42 8.53 -7.49
C ASN A 408 -7.29 9.30 -8.48
N ALA A 409 -7.08 10.60 -8.63
CA ALA A 409 -7.75 11.44 -9.62
C ALA A 409 -7.40 11.05 -11.07
N LEU A 410 -6.25 10.42 -11.30
CA LEU A 410 -5.85 9.92 -12.62
C LEU A 410 -6.63 8.64 -12.97
N VAL A 411 -6.77 7.72 -12.01
CA VAL A 411 -7.67 6.55 -12.14
C VAL A 411 -9.12 7.00 -12.32
N ASP A 412 -9.57 7.96 -11.51
CA ASP A 412 -10.94 8.47 -11.55
C ASP A 412 -11.23 9.18 -12.89
N ARG A 413 -10.26 9.92 -13.45
CA ARG A 413 -10.35 10.52 -14.79
C ARG A 413 -10.34 9.49 -15.89
N ALA A 414 -9.47 8.48 -15.83
CA ALA A 414 -9.40 7.43 -16.84
C ALA A 414 -10.70 6.63 -16.91
N VAL A 415 -11.27 6.29 -15.74
CA VAL A 415 -12.54 5.56 -15.64
C VAL A 415 -13.72 6.42 -16.10
N SER A 416 -13.74 7.71 -15.72
CA SER A 416 -14.78 8.64 -16.19
C SER A 416 -14.70 8.83 -17.71
N GLY A 417 -13.50 8.99 -18.28
CA GLY A 417 -13.31 9.06 -19.72
C GLY A 417 -13.75 7.80 -20.46
N LEU A 418 -13.48 6.61 -19.90
CA LEU A 418 -13.99 5.35 -20.45
C LEU A 418 -15.52 5.24 -20.37
N ALA A 419 -16.13 5.71 -19.28
CA ALA A 419 -17.58 5.75 -19.13
C ALA A 419 -18.23 6.69 -20.16
N ASP A 420 -17.60 7.83 -20.43
CA ASP A 420 -18.02 8.79 -21.45
C ASP A 420 -17.89 8.21 -22.86
N ILE A 421 -16.76 7.56 -23.18
CA ILE A 421 -16.55 6.86 -24.46
C ILE A 421 -17.61 5.76 -24.65
N ALA A 422 -17.88 4.98 -23.60
CA ALA A 422 -18.87 3.91 -23.62
C ALA A 422 -20.32 4.42 -23.55
N ARG A 423 -20.54 5.72 -23.30
CA ARG A 423 -21.86 6.34 -23.07
C ARG A 423 -22.66 5.64 -21.96
N LEU A 424 -21.98 5.20 -20.91
CA LEU A 424 -22.57 4.49 -19.77
C LEU A 424 -22.51 5.37 -18.51
N PRO A 425 -23.61 6.07 -18.16
CA PRO A 425 -23.64 6.83 -16.92
C PRO A 425 -23.68 5.88 -15.71
N PHE A 426 -22.66 5.95 -14.87
CA PHE A 426 -22.63 5.21 -13.60
C PHE A 426 -23.18 6.07 -12.45
N SER A 427 -24.06 5.49 -11.64
CA SER A 427 -24.36 6.02 -10.32
C SER A 427 -23.13 5.91 -9.40
N ARG A 428 -23.10 6.70 -8.33
CA ARG A 428 -22.00 6.68 -7.34
C ARG A 428 -21.71 5.28 -6.78
N ALA A 429 -22.75 4.47 -6.55
CA ALA A 429 -22.59 3.10 -6.06
C ALA A 429 -22.01 2.15 -7.12
N GLN A 430 -22.40 2.31 -8.38
CA GLN A 430 -21.81 1.56 -9.50
C GLN A 430 -20.35 1.96 -9.71
N TRP A 431 -20.03 3.25 -9.56
CA TRP A 431 -18.67 3.76 -9.66
C TRP A 431 -17.73 3.13 -8.62
N GLN A 432 -18.16 3.04 -7.36
CA GLN A 432 -17.35 2.38 -6.32
C GLN A 432 -17.09 0.90 -6.61
N LYS A 433 -18.06 0.19 -7.21
CA LYS A 433 -17.86 -1.20 -7.64
C LYS A 433 -16.83 -1.31 -8.77
N VAL A 434 -16.93 -0.44 -9.79
CA VAL A 434 -15.97 -0.38 -10.91
C VAL A 434 -14.57 -0.11 -10.39
N ARG A 435 -14.41 0.88 -9.50
CA ARG A 435 -13.12 1.19 -8.87
C ARG A 435 -12.54 0.00 -8.12
N GLY A 436 -13.33 -0.64 -7.25
CA GLY A 436 -12.88 -1.83 -6.50
C GLY A 436 -12.45 -2.97 -7.42
N GLN A 437 -13.14 -3.17 -8.55
CA GLN A 437 -12.79 -4.16 -9.57
C GLN A 437 -11.44 -3.83 -10.24
N ILE A 438 -11.23 -2.58 -10.65
CA ILE A 438 -9.99 -2.12 -11.30
C ILE A 438 -8.81 -2.26 -10.34
N GLU A 439 -8.97 -1.85 -9.09
CA GLU A 439 -7.91 -2.00 -8.08
C GLU A 439 -7.60 -3.48 -7.80
N LYS A 440 -8.62 -4.35 -7.75
CA LYS A 440 -8.44 -5.80 -7.60
C LYS A 440 -7.71 -6.41 -8.79
N GLN A 441 -8.11 -6.08 -10.02
CA GLN A 441 -7.43 -6.54 -11.24
C GLN A 441 -5.99 -6.03 -11.30
N GLY A 442 -5.75 -4.77 -10.94
CA GLY A 442 -4.40 -4.20 -10.85
C GLY A 442 -3.51 -5.02 -9.91
N ARG A 443 -3.99 -5.39 -8.73
CA ARG A 443 -3.27 -6.30 -7.81
C ARG A 443 -3.01 -7.67 -8.43
N GLN A 444 -3.99 -8.24 -9.13
CA GLN A 444 -3.83 -9.53 -9.80
C GLN A 444 -2.80 -9.47 -10.93
N TYR A 445 -2.78 -8.40 -11.73
CA TYR A 445 -1.79 -8.23 -12.80
C TYR A 445 -0.37 -8.07 -12.26
N VAL A 446 -0.18 -7.33 -11.16
CA VAL A 446 1.13 -7.26 -10.50
C VAL A 446 1.55 -8.64 -10.02
N ALA A 447 0.67 -9.37 -9.32
CA ALA A 447 0.96 -10.71 -8.85
C ALA A 447 1.28 -11.69 -10.00
N LEU A 448 0.57 -11.60 -11.13
CA LEU A 448 0.85 -12.41 -12.33
C LEU A 448 2.21 -12.08 -12.96
N ARG A 449 2.66 -10.82 -12.90
CA ARG A 449 3.99 -10.43 -13.41
C ARG A 449 5.13 -10.94 -12.53
N ASP A 450 4.86 -11.17 -11.25
CA ASP A 450 5.84 -11.77 -10.32
C ASP A 450 5.93 -13.30 -10.50
N VAL A 451 5.05 -13.92 -11.31
CA VAL A 451 5.16 -15.33 -11.67
C VAL A 451 6.27 -15.49 -12.72
N SER A 452 7.38 -16.12 -12.31
CA SER A 452 8.45 -16.50 -13.24
C SER A 452 7.97 -17.62 -14.16
N VAL A 453 7.83 -17.31 -15.44
CA VAL A 453 7.59 -18.29 -16.49
C VAL A 453 8.94 -18.54 -17.17
N GLY A 454 9.44 -19.78 -17.13
CA GLY A 454 10.72 -20.13 -17.75
C GLY A 454 10.71 -19.88 -19.26
N TYR A 455 11.87 -19.56 -19.84
CA TYR A 455 12.01 -19.35 -21.29
C TYR A 455 11.69 -20.60 -22.13
N ASP A 456 11.63 -21.76 -21.48
CA ASP A 456 11.26 -23.06 -22.02
C ASP A 456 9.73 -23.30 -22.06
N VAL A 457 8.95 -22.43 -21.42
CA VAL A 457 7.48 -22.53 -21.43
C VAL A 457 6.94 -21.77 -22.65
N GLU A 458 6.54 -22.52 -23.67
CA GLU A 458 5.87 -21.93 -24.83
C GLU A 458 4.55 -21.29 -24.41
N PRO A 459 4.29 -20.03 -24.79
CA PRO A 459 2.99 -19.42 -24.56
C PRO A 459 1.93 -20.22 -25.33
N PRO A 460 0.75 -20.50 -24.74
CA PRO A 460 -0.31 -21.27 -25.39
C PRO A 460 -1.01 -20.40 -26.44
N LEU A 461 -0.30 -20.07 -27.52
CA LEU A 461 -0.77 -19.26 -28.64
C LEU A 461 -1.62 -20.08 -29.60
N VAL A 462 -1.47 -21.41 -29.56
CA VAL A 462 -2.21 -22.35 -30.39
C VAL A 462 -2.86 -23.38 -29.49
N PHE A 463 -4.19 -23.38 -29.44
CA PHE A 463 -4.92 -24.54 -28.95
C PHE A 463 -4.76 -25.63 -29.99
N VAL A 464 -3.81 -26.53 -29.76
CA VAL A 464 -3.72 -27.80 -30.48
C VAL A 464 -4.57 -28.76 -29.66
N PRO A 465 -5.85 -29.00 -30.02
CA PRO A 465 -6.51 -30.18 -29.47
C PRO A 465 -5.58 -31.34 -29.81
N GLY A 466 -5.13 -32.10 -28.81
CA GLY A 466 -4.33 -33.30 -29.06
C GLY A 466 -5.04 -34.22 -30.04
N ASP A 467 -4.35 -35.27 -30.50
CA ASP A 467 -4.88 -36.22 -31.49
C ASP A 467 -6.35 -36.54 -31.21
N VAL A 468 -7.24 -35.96 -32.02
CA VAL A 468 -8.67 -36.28 -31.96
C VAL A 468 -8.71 -37.75 -32.33
N PRO A 469 -9.22 -38.65 -31.48
CA PRO A 469 -9.22 -40.06 -31.77
C PRO A 469 -9.85 -40.29 -33.14
N GLU A 470 -9.08 -40.81 -34.09
CA GLU A 470 -9.64 -41.26 -35.37
C GLU A 470 -10.55 -42.44 -35.05
N GLY A 471 -11.85 -42.17 -35.07
CA GLY A 471 -12.89 -43.17 -34.86
C GLY A 471 -14.12 -42.78 -35.65
N GLU A 472 -14.67 -43.73 -36.40
CA GLU A 472 -16.02 -43.57 -36.95
C GLU A 472 -16.99 -43.34 -35.79
N GLN A 473 -17.80 -42.28 -35.87
CA GLN A 473 -18.89 -42.07 -34.92
C GLN A 473 -19.80 -43.29 -34.97
N GLN A 474 -19.78 -44.09 -33.90
CA GLN A 474 -20.72 -45.18 -33.73
C GLN A 474 -22.15 -44.60 -33.64
N PRO A 475 -23.15 -45.26 -34.25
CA PRO A 475 -24.54 -44.88 -34.07
C PRO A 475 -24.88 -44.86 -32.57
N PHE A 476 -25.57 -43.80 -32.14
CA PHE A 476 -26.02 -43.71 -30.76
C PHE A 476 -27.01 -44.86 -30.46
N ALA A 477 -26.73 -45.64 -29.41
CA ALA A 477 -27.60 -46.71 -28.93
C ALA A 477 -28.18 -46.35 -27.55
N LEU A 478 -29.51 -46.29 -27.47
CA LEU A 478 -30.21 -46.19 -26.18
C LEU A 478 -30.00 -47.47 -25.38
N SER A 479 -29.65 -47.34 -24.09
CA SER A 479 -29.60 -48.48 -23.18
C SER A 479 -30.98 -49.15 -23.04
N GLU A 480 -31.03 -50.47 -23.07
CA GLU A 480 -32.26 -51.24 -22.78
C GLU A 480 -32.59 -51.16 -21.28
N ALA A 481 -33.23 -50.07 -20.87
CA ALA A 481 -33.77 -49.93 -19.52
C ALA A 481 -35.29 -50.18 -19.58
N ASN A 482 -35.79 -51.09 -18.74
CA ASN A 482 -37.22 -51.29 -18.55
C ASN A 482 -37.67 -50.36 -17.41
N ILE A 483 -38.15 -49.18 -17.78
CA ILE A 483 -38.49 -48.11 -16.84
C ILE A 483 -40.00 -47.95 -16.86
N ALA A 484 -40.64 -48.15 -15.72
CA ALA A 484 -42.05 -47.83 -15.55
C ALA A 484 -42.21 -46.34 -15.27
N ARG A 485 -43.31 -45.75 -15.75
CA ARG A 485 -43.72 -44.40 -15.36
C ARG A 485 -43.96 -44.36 -13.85
N PRO A 486 -43.33 -43.44 -13.09
CA PRO A 486 -43.64 -43.22 -11.68
C PRO A 486 -45.06 -42.65 -11.49
N ASP A 487 -45.67 -42.95 -10.35
CA ASP A 487 -47.03 -42.47 -10.02
C ASP A 487 -47.06 -40.96 -9.72
N ALA A 488 -45.96 -40.40 -9.21
CA ALA A 488 -45.85 -39.01 -8.82
C ALA A 488 -45.12 -38.17 -9.88
N ASP A 489 -45.73 -37.04 -10.28
CA ASP A 489 -45.15 -36.08 -11.23
C ASP A 489 -43.79 -35.52 -10.78
N ASP A 490 -43.57 -35.37 -9.46
CA ASP A 490 -42.27 -34.95 -8.95
C ASP A 490 -41.19 -36.00 -9.21
N GLU A 491 -41.49 -37.30 -9.03
CA GLU A 491 -40.55 -38.38 -9.33
C GLU A 491 -40.27 -38.46 -10.84
N LEU A 492 -41.30 -38.28 -11.67
CA LEU A 492 -41.16 -38.18 -13.12
C LEU A 492 -40.23 -37.03 -13.52
N ALA A 493 -40.37 -35.84 -12.92
CA ALA A 493 -39.55 -34.67 -13.23
C ALA A 493 -38.07 -34.80 -12.84
N PHE A 494 -37.72 -35.74 -11.94
CA PHE A 494 -36.35 -36.01 -11.52
C PHE A 494 -35.71 -37.22 -12.24
N LEU A 495 -36.44 -37.89 -13.14
CA LEU A 495 -35.86 -38.95 -13.95
C LEU A 495 -34.75 -38.43 -14.89
N PRO A 496 -33.70 -39.21 -15.15
CA PRO A 496 -32.71 -38.88 -16.17
C PRO A 496 -33.35 -38.67 -17.54
N ALA A 497 -32.77 -37.78 -18.37
CA ALA A 497 -33.27 -37.53 -19.72
C ALA A 497 -33.34 -38.80 -20.58
N SER A 498 -32.41 -39.74 -20.40
CA SER A 498 -32.43 -41.06 -21.07
C SER A 498 -33.66 -41.89 -20.69
N SER A 499 -34.10 -41.81 -19.44
CA SER A 499 -35.30 -42.49 -18.94
C SER A 499 -36.57 -41.86 -19.47
N LEU A 500 -36.64 -40.52 -19.47
CA LEU A 500 -37.76 -39.76 -20.03
C LEU A 500 -37.90 -40.02 -21.54
N ALA A 501 -36.78 -40.07 -22.26
CA ALA A 501 -36.74 -40.41 -23.67
C ALA A 501 -37.32 -41.80 -23.94
N ARG A 502 -37.00 -42.78 -23.08
CA ARG A 502 -37.54 -44.14 -23.18
C ARG A 502 -39.04 -44.19 -22.94
N LEU A 503 -39.53 -43.50 -21.91
CA LEU A 503 -40.95 -43.41 -21.62
C LEU A 503 -41.73 -42.72 -22.76
N ILE A 504 -41.16 -41.69 -23.38
CA ILE A 504 -41.72 -41.03 -24.57
C ILE A 504 -41.73 -41.98 -25.77
N GLU A 505 -40.62 -42.66 -26.05
CA GLU A 505 -40.49 -43.62 -27.15
C GLU A 505 -41.50 -44.77 -27.02
N GLN A 506 -41.68 -45.28 -25.80
CA GLN A 506 -42.66 -46.32 -25.46
C GLN A 506 -44.10 -45.77 -25.35
N ARG A 507 -44.28 -44.45 -25.43
CA ARG A 507 -45.57 -43.74 -25.30
C ARG A 507 -46.25 -43.92 -23.93
N GLU A 508 -45.47 -44.21 -22.90
CA GLU A 508 -45.89 -44.25 -21.49
C GLU A 508 -46.13 -42.84 -20.93
N ILE A 509 -45.44 -41.85 -21.50
CA ILE A 509 -45.69 -40.41 -21.29
C ILE A 509 -45.65 -39.70 -22.65
N SER A 510 -46.28 -38.53 -22.73
CA SER A 510 -46.28 -37.74 -23.96
C SER A 510 -45.34 -36.53 -23.88
N PRO A 511 -44.75 -36.05 -24.99
CA PRO A 511 -43.98 -34.80 -24.99
C PRO A 511 -44.77 -33.60 -24.48
N VAL A 512 -46.07 -33.53 -24.81
CA VAL A 512 -46.98 -32.47 -24.37
C VAL A 512 -47.18 -32.50 -22.86
N GLU A 513 -47.39 -33.70 -22.32
CA GLU A 513 -47.51 -33.94 -20.88
C GLU A 513 -46.24 -33.51 -20.14
N LEU A 514 -45.07 -34.00 -20.58
CA LEU A 514 -43.79 -33.70 -19.95
C LEU A 514 -43.43 -32.22 -20.06
N THR A 515 -43.75 -31.57 -21.18
CA THR A 515 -43.52 -30.13 -21.37
C THR A 515 -44.35 -29.30 -20.42
N ARG A 516 -45.64 -29.62 -20.23
CA ARG A 516 -46.49 -28.94 -19.24
C ARG A 516 -45.93 -29.09 -17.83
N LEU A 517 -45.52 -30.31 -17.46
CA LEU A 517 -44.91 -30.57 -16.15
C LEU A 517 -43.71 -29.65 -15.88
N TYR A 518 -42.78 -29.50 -16.82
CA TYR A 518 -41.63 -28.61 -16.61
C TYR A 518 -41.97 -27.12 -16.67
N LEU A 519 -42.93 -26.70 -17.52
CA LEU A 519 -43.42 -25.32 -17.53
C LEU A 519 -44.07 -24.94 -16.19
N ASP A 520 -44.90 -25.82 -15.63
CA ASP A 520 -45.53 -25.62 -14.32
C ASP A 520 -44.49 -25.52 -13.19
N ARG A 521 -43.42 -26.33 -13.26
CA ARG A 521 -42.31 -26.25 -12.30
C ARG A 521 -41.52 -24.96 -12.43
N LEU A 522 -41.24 -24.51 -13.67
CA LEU A 522 -40.55 -23.24 -13.92
C LEU A 522 -41.39 -22.06 -13.42
N ALA A 523 -42.70 -22.08 -13.63
CA ALA A 523 -43.61 -21.08 -13.08
C ALA A 523 -43.62 -21.10 -11.53
N ARG A 524 -43.64 -22.29 -10.92
CA ARG A 524 -43.67 -22.46 -9.46
C ARG A 524 -42.38 -21.99 -8.77
N TYR A 525 -41.22 -22.29 -9.34
CA TYR A 525 -39.92 -22.09 -8.66
C TYR A 525 -39.09 -20.94 -9.22
N GLY A 526 -39.41 -20.45 -10.42
CA GLY A 526 -38.60 -19.49 -11.17
C GLY A 526 -38.34 -18.18 -10.42
N GLU A 527 -39.37 -17.59 -9.81
CA GLU A 527 -39.24 -16.37 -9.03
C GLU A 527 -38.44 -16.59 -7.74
N LYS A 528 -38.72 -17.70 -7.02
CA LYS A 528 -38.04 -18.04 -5.77
C LYS A 528 -36.53 -18.19 -5.96
N LEU A 529 -36.13 -18.85 -7.06
CA LEU A 529 -34.74 -19.11 -7.41
C LEU A 529 -34.11 -18.02 -8.29
N LYS A 530 -34.91 -17.07 -8.80
CA LYS A 530 -34.50 -16.08 -9.81
C LYS A 530 -33.75 -16.71 -10.98
N CYS A 531 -34.24 -17.85 -11.47
CA CYS A 531 -33.53 -18.69 -12.43
C CYS A 531 -34.06 -18.61 -13.88
N VAL A 532 -35.14 -17.86 -14.11
CA VAL A 532 -35.82 -17.78 -15.43
C VAL A 532 -35.74 -16.35 -15.96
N VAL A 533 -35.21 -16.19 -17.18
CA VAL A 533 -35.16 -14.91 -17.90
C VAL A 533 -36.37 -14.76 -18.80
N THR A 534 -36.65 -15.79 -19.61
CA THR A 534 -37.75 -15.78 -20.58
C THR A 534 -38.37 -17.17 -20.63
N LEU A 535 -39.66 -17.30 -20.30
CA LEU A 535 -40.43 -18.51 -20.57
C LEU A 535 -40.83 -18.55 -22.04
N THR A 536 -40.79 -19.71 -22.67
CA THR A 536 -41.14 -19.91 -24.07
C THR A 536 -42.38 -20.79 -24.20
N GLU A 537 -43.39 -20.56 -23.36
CA GLU A 537 -44.56 -21.43 -23.19
C GLU A 537 -45.27 -21.78 -24.50
N ASP A 538 -45.65 -20.78 -25.30
CA ASP A 538 -46.35 -21.01 -26.58
C ASP A 538 -45.51 -21.85 -27.55
N LEU A 539 -44.23 -21.48 -27.71
CA LEU A 539 -43.28 -22.19 -28.55
C LEU A 539 -43.03 -23.63 -28.04
N ALA A 540 -42.89 -23.81 -26.74
CA ALA A 540 -42.67 -25.10 -26.12
C ALA A 540 -43.85 -26.03 -26.38
N MET A 541 -45.07 -25.52 -26.21
CA MET A 541 -46.29 -26.28 -26.46
C MET A 541 -46.50 -26.58 -27.95
N GLU A 542 -46.10 -25.68 -28.85
CA GLU A 542 -46.08 -25.94 -30.30
C GLU A 542 -45.09 -27.07 -30.64
N GLN A 543 -43.85 -26.97 -30.18
CA GLN A 543 -42.79 -27.96 -30.40
C GLN A 543 -43.17 -29.33 -29.82
N ALA A 544 -43.74 -29.36 -28.61
CA ALA A 544 -44.16 -30.60 -27.97
C ALA A 544 -45.29 -31.30 -28.73
N LYS A 545 -46.29 -30.55 -29.24
CA LYS A 545 -47.35 -31.11 -30.09
C LYS A 545 -46.81 -31.65 -31.40
N ALA A 546 -45.85 -30.95 -32.02
CA ALA A 546 -45.19 -31.41 -33.24
C ALA A 546 -44.43 -32.72 -32.98
N ALA A 547 -43.63 -32.79 -31.92
CA ALA A 547 -42.92 -33.99 -31.51
C ALA A 547 -43.88 -35.17 -31.22
N GLU A 548 -44.96 -34.92 -30.47
CA GLU A 548 -45.99 -35.93 -30.18
C GLU A 548 -46.63 -36.49 -31.46
N ALA A 549 -46.98 -35.62 -32.42
CA ALA A 549 -47.57 -36.03 -33.68
C ALA A 549 -46.60 -36.85 -34.55
N GLU A 550 -45.30 -36.52 -34.55
CA GLU A 550 -44.26 -37.27 -35.25
C GLU A 550 -44.02 -38.64 -34.61
N ILE A 551 -43.91 -38.69 -33.29
CA ILE A 551 -43.72 -39.92 -32.52
C ILE A 551 -44.92 -40.86 -32.70
N ALA A 552 -46.14 -40.31 -32.74
CA ALA A 552 -47.36 -41.08 -32.99
C ALA A 552 -47.34 -41.77 -34.38
N ARG A 553 -46.70 -41.15 -35.39
CA ARG A 553 -46.52 -41.73 -36.73
C ARG A 553 -45.32 -42.69 -36.84
N GLY A 554 -44.49 -42.78 -35.80
CA GLY A 554 -43.28 -43.61 -35.78
C GLY A 554 -42.00 -42.87 -36.19
N ASP A 555 -42.07 -41.54 -36.40
CA ASP A 555 -40.94 -40.69 -36.80
C ASP A 555 -40.09 -40.29 -35.57
N TYR A 556 -39.57 -41.25 -34.81
CA TYR A 556 -38.75 -40.96 -33.63
C TYR A 556 -37.32 -40.56 -34.02
N ARG A 557 -36.98 -39.28 -33.85
CA ARG A 557 -35.68 -38.69 -34.24
C ARG A 557 -34.52 -39.07 -33.32
N GLY A 558 -34.79 -39.66 -32.16
CA GLY A 558 -33.77 -40.08 -31.19
C GLY A 558 -34.02 -39.55 -29.77
N PRO A 559 -33.04 -39.69 -28.86
CA PRO A 559 -33.23 -39.58 -27.40
C PRO A 559 -33.63 -38.19 -26.89
N LEU A 560 -33.53 -37.14 -27.70
CA LEU A 560 -33.92 -35.78 -27.32
C LEU A 560 -35.26 -35.37 -27.91
N HIS A 561 -35.89 -36.22 -28.73
CA HIS A 561 -37.13 -35.90 -29.40
C HIS A 561 -38.28 -35.79 -28.39
N GLY A 562 -38.86 -34.60 -28.27
CA GLY A 562 -39.91 -34.30 -27.30
C GLY A 562 -39.42 -34.00 -25.88
N ILE A 563 -38.11 -33.95 -25.63
CA ILE A 563 -37.54 -33.66 -24.31
C ILE A 563 -37.50 -32.15 -24.02
N PRO A 564 -38.11 -31.68 -22.91
CA PRO A 564 -38.01 -30.29 -22.48
C PRO A 564 -36.60 -29.89 -22.02
N TRP A 565 -36.15 -28.71 -22.41
CA TRP A 565 -34.85 -28.18 -21.99
C TRP A 565 -34.86 -26.66 -21.81
N GLY A 566 -34.00 -26.17 -20.92
CA GLY A 566 -33.75 -24.74 -20.72
C GLY A 566 -32.41 -24.32 -21.28
N ALA A 567 -32.38 -23.25 -22.08
CA ALA A 567 -31.14 -22.69 -22.59
C ALA A 567 -30.55 -21.71 -21.58
N LYS A 568 -29.27 -21.84 -21.24
CA LYS A 568 -28.56 -20.75 -20.55
C LYS A 568 -28.72 -19.47 -21.37
N ASP A 569 -29.04 -18.35 -20.74
CA ASP A 569 -29.28 -17.04 -21.36
C ASP A 569 -28.00 -16.39 -21.92
N LEU A 570 -27.12 -17.22 -22.47
CA LEU A 570 -25.92 -16.91 -23.22
C LEU A 570 -26.04 -17.36 -24.68
N LEU A 571 -26.77 -18.46 -24.91
CA LEU A 571 -26.91 -19.07 -26.23
C LEU A 571 -27.87 -18.24 -27.08
N SER A 572 -27.43 -17.75 -28.24
CA SER A 572 -28.31 -17.04 -29.18
C SER A 572 -29.48 -17.93 -29.60
N THR A 573 -30.68 -17.36 -29.56
CA THR A 573 -31.92 -18.02 -29.96
C THR A 573 -32.71 -17.06 -30.81
N LYS A 574 -32.92 -17.40 -32.07
CA LYS A 574 -33.51 -16.52 -33.07
C LYS A 574 -34.91 -16.08 -32.63
N GLY A 575 -35.13 -14.77 -32.55
CA GLY A 575 -36.42 -14.19 -32.19
C GLY A 575 -36.80 -14.35 -30.70
N ILE A 576 -35.91 -14.89 -29.87
CA ILE A 576 -36.14 -15.05 -28.43
C ILE A 576 -35.09 -14.24 -27.67
N ARG A 577 -35.56 -13.41 -26.74
CA ARG A 577 -34.74 -12.52 -25.92
C ARG A 577 -33.60 -13.29 -25.24
N THR A 578 -32.36 -12.87 -25.53
CA THR A 578 -31.11 -13.44 -24.98
C THR A 578 -30.25 -12.32 -24.43
N THR A 579 -30.15 -12.20 -23.11
CA THR A 579 -29.69 -10.96 -22.45
C THR A 579 -28.28 -11.01 -21.88
N TRP A 580 -27.67 -12.19 -21.86
CA TRP A 580 -26.34 -12.44 -21.27
C TRP A 580 -26.25 -12.04 -19.78
N GLY A 581 -27.40 -11.94 -19.10
CA GLY A 581 -27.50 -11.50 -17.71
C GLY A 581 -27.04 -10.06 -17.44
N ALA A 582 -26.75 -9.27 -18.49
CA ALA A 582 -26.07 -7.99 -18.38
C ALA A 582 -27.00 -6.82 -18.75
N THR A 583 -27.03 -5.78 -17.90
CA THR A 583 -27.94 -4.63 -18.06
C THR A 583 -27.95 -3.99 -19.46
N PRO A 584 -26.80 -3.79 -20.15
CA PRO A 584 -26.80 -3.20 -21.49
C PRO A 584 -27.52 -4.04 -22.55
N PHE A 585 -27.60 -5.36 -22.36
CA PHE A 585 -28.17 -6.31 -23.32
C PHE A 585 -29.55 -6.82 -22.89
N ARG A 586 -30.19 -6.17 -21.89
CA ARG A 586 -31.47 -6.59 -21.29
C ARG A 586 -32.61 -6.84 -22.29
N ASP A 587 -32.60 -6.12 -23.41
CA ASP A 587 -33.64 -6.15 -24.44
C ASP A 587 -33.14 -6.77 -25.75
N GLN A 588 -31.97 -7.42 -25.74
CA GLN A 588 -31.36 -8.03 -26.92
C GLN A 588 -32.19 -9.24 -27.41
N VAL A 589 -32.48 -9.24 -28.71
CA VAL A 589 -33.14 -10.35 -29.42
C VAL A 589 -32.29 -10.72 -30.64
N PRO A 590 -31.52 -11.82 -30.59
CA PRO A 590 -30.73 -12.28 -31.73
C PRO A 590 -31.59 -12.67 -32.94
N ASP A 591 -31.04 -12.51 -34.14
CA ASP A 591 -31.64 -12.90 -35.43
C ASP A 591 -31.15 -14.27 -35.94
N GLU A 592 -30.24 -14.89 -35.19
CA GLU A 592 -29.68 -16.22 -35.43
C GLU A 592 -29.75 -17.13 -34.19
N ASP A 593 -29.64 -18.43 -34.43
CA ASP A 593 -29.50 -19.44 -33.39
C ASP A 593 -28.04 -19.83 -33.20
N ALA A 594 -27.64 -20.12 -31.97
CA ALA A 594 -26.37 -20.79 -31.73
C ALA A 594 -26.43 -22.22 -32.29
N SER A 595 -25.30 -22.77 -32.79
CA SER A 595 -25.28 -24.08 -33.44
C SER A 595 -25.82 -25.23 -32.56
N VAL A 596 -25.66 -25.15 -31.24
CA VAL A 596 -26.24 -26.13 -30.31
C VAL A 596 -27.77 -26.06 -30.25
N VAL A 597 -28.34 -24.85 -30.34
CA VAL A 597 -29.79 -24.63 -30.38
C VAL A 597 -30.37 -25.20 -31.67
N GLU A 598 -29.70 -24.97 -32.81
CA GLU A 598 -30.10 -25.55 -34.10
C GLU A 598 -30.12 -27.08 -34.05
N LYS A 599 -29.05 -27.70 -33.53
CA LYS A 599 -28.96 -29.16 -33.38
C LYS A 599 -30.03 -29.74 -32.46
N LEU A 600 -30.32 -29.07 -31.34
CA LEU A 600 -31.38 -29.49 -30.42
C LEU A 600 -32.77 -29.38 -31.08
N ARG A 601 -33.02 -28.31 -31.84
CA ARG A 601 -34.26 -28.15 -32.60
C ARG A 601 -34.41 -29.22 -33.69
N GLN A 602 -33.32 -29.55 -34.40
CA GLN A 602 -33.32 -30.62 -35.40
C GLN A 602 -33.60 -31.98 -34.77
N ALA A 603 -33.05 -32.26 -33.59
CA ALA A 603 -33.34 -33.46 -32.81
C ALA A 603 -34.79 -33.49 -32.25
N GLY A 604 -35.54 -32.39 -32.38
CA GLY A 604 -36.92 -32.27 -31.91
C GLY A 604 -37.05 -32.04 -30.40
N ALA A 605 -36.00 -31.53 -29.74
CA ALA A 605 -36.07 -31.11 -28.34
C ALA A 605 -36.93 -29.85 -28.16
N VAL A 606 -37.57 -29.73 -27.01
CA VAL A 606 -38.57 -28.69 -26.71
C VAL A 606 -37.96 -27.61 -25.82
N LEU A 607 -37.77 -26.39 -26.34
CA LEU A 607 -37.20 -25.29 -25.56
C LEU A 607 -38.29 -24.68 -24.66
N VAL A 608 -38.14 -24.80 -23.33
CA VAL A 608 -39.13 -24.30 -22.34
C VAL A 608 -38.76 -22.96 -21.70
N ALA A 609 -37.47 -22.60 -21.66
CA ALA A 609 -37.03 -21.34 -21.09
C ALA A 609 -35.62 -20.91 -21.49
N LYS A 610 -35.37 -19.61 -21.37
CA LYS A 610 -34.04 -19.00 -21.18
C LYS A 610 -33.77 -18.90 -19.68
N LEU A 611 -32.69 -19.51 -19.20
CA LEU A 611 -32.33 -19.59 -17.79
C LEU A 611 -31.21 -18.60 -17.44
N SER A 612 -31.32 -17.98 -16.27
CA SER A 612 -30.41 -16.91 -15.82
C SER A 612 -28.97 -17.39 -15.68
N LEU A 613 -28.05 -16.44 -15.79
CA LEU A 613 -26.63 -16.57 -15.46
C LEU A 613 -26.15 -15.24 -14.92
N GLY A 614 -25.10 -15.20 -14.10
CA GLY A 614 -24.47 -13.93 -13.77
C GLY A 614 -23.97 -13.19 -15.02
N ALA A 615 -23.92 -11.87 -14.94
CA ALA A 615 -23.63 -11.00 -16.08
C ALA A 615 -22.39 -11.47 -16.86
N LEU A 616 -22.55 -11.69 -18.16
CA LEU A 616 -21.51 -12.21 -19.07
C LEU A 616 -20.87 -13.51 -18.58
N ALA A 617 -21.69 -14.40 -17.99
CA ALA A 617 -21.26 -15.64 -17.35
C ALA A 617 -20.31 -15.46 -16.15
N SER A 618 -20.36 -14.31 -15.47
CA SER A 618 -19.56 -14.01 -14.29
C SER A 618 -20.39 -14.02 -13.01
N GLY A 619 -20.12 -15.01 -12.14
CA GLY A 619 -20.78 -15.15 -10.84
C GLY A 619 -22.28 -15.46 -10.94
N PRO A 620 -23.04 -15.26 -9.83
CA PRO A 620 -24.45 -15.61 -9.75
C PRO A 620 -25.41 -14.41 -9.95
N THR A 621 -24.90 -13.18 -10.11
CA THR A 621 -25.73 -11.97 -10.14
C THR A 621 -25.96 -11.44 -11.56
N TRP A 622 -27.22 -11.26 -11.92
CA TRP A 622 -27.69 -10.66 -13.16
C TRP A 622 -28.59 -9.44 -12.86
N PHE A 623 -29.06 -8.74 -13.90
CA PHE A 623 -29.74 -7.45 -13.71
C PHE A 623 -31.07 -7.52 -12.92
N GLU A 624 -31.67 -8.70 -12.74
CA GLU A 624 -32.86 -8.88 -11.88
C GLU A 624 -32.55 -9.44 -10.49
N GLY A 625 -31.27 -9.65 -10.16
CA GLY A 625 -30.80 -10.09 -8.84
C GLY A 625 -29.84 -11.27 -8.91
N MET A 626 -29.71 -11.97 -7.78
CA MET A 626 -28.87 -13.16 -7.68
C MET A 626 -29.71 -14.41 -7.99
N THR A 627 -29.23 -15.24 -8.91
CA THR A 627 -29.73 -16.61 -9.07
C THR A 627 -29.38 -17.38 -7.81
N ARG A 628 -30.39 -17.92 -7.13
CA ARG A 628 -30.24 -18.53 -5.81
C ARG A 628 -30.01 -20.03 -5.91
N ASN A 629 -29.20 -20.55 -5.02
CA ASN A 629 -28.99 -21.98 -4.88
C ASN A 629 -30.27 -22.67 -4.36
N PRO A 630 -30.72 -23.79 -4.97
CA PRO A 630 -31.94 -24.49 -4.55
C PRO A 630 -31.82 -25.22 -3.21
N TRP A 631 -30.61 -25.48 -2.71
CA TRP A 631 -30.34 -26.09 -1.40
C TRP A 631 -30.25 -25.05 -0.28
N ASP A 632 -29.70 -23.87 -0.60
CA ASP A 632 -29.59 -22.72 0.30
C ASP A 632 -29.89 -21.42 -0.45
N THR A 633 -31.08 -20.87 -0.26
CA THR A 633 -31.54 -19.70 -1.00
C THR A 633 -30.89 -18.38 -0.56
N GLU A 634 -30.07 -18.39 0.50
CA GLU A 634 -29.26 -17.24 0.90
C GLU A 634 -27.96 -17.14 0.08
N MET A 635 -27.57 -18.23 -0.60
CA MET A 635 -26.36 -18.33 -1.41
C MET A 635 -26.63 -18.21 -2.91
N GLY A 636 -25.63 -17.74 -3.65
CA GLY A 636 -25.65 -17.73 -5.13
C GLY A 636 -25.48 -19.13 -5.72
N SER A 637 -26.01 -19.33 -6.93
CA SER A 637 -25.90 -20.58 -7.71
C SER A 637 -24.47 -21.01 -8.01
#